data_AF-A0A0S6VR77-F1
#
_entry.id   AF-A0A0S6VR77-F1
#
_cell.length_a   1.000
_cell.length_b   1.000
_cell.length_c   1.000
_cell.angle_alpha   90.00
_cell.angle_beta   90.00
_cell.angle_gamma   90.00
#
_symmetry.space_group_name_H-M   'P 1'
#
loop_
_entity.id
_entity.type
_entity.pdbx_description
1 polymer ?
#
loop_
_entity_poly.entity_id
_entity_poly.type
_entity_poly.pdbx_seq_one_letter_code
_entity_poly.pdbx_strand_id
1 'polypeptide(L)'
;MDAINSLTYDLRDELVKLPGAHQIVARILASNLALLDRVYELDPDTPRAQREKSVNLNHIGDVLLLLGDTNKALQSYQQGLEIIQRLAAADPANAQAQRDLSVSDKKIGDIQQQRGDTDAALTAYQQDLEIAKRLAAADPANAAAQRDLIVSFYKLGQIEEKSSEPKTALKWYQQALPIAERLAKDTANAQAQKDLKILQETIKELQNAAGEE
;
A
#
# COMPACT_ATOMS: atom_id res chain seq x y z
N MET A 1 13.45 -19.11 4.76
CA MET A 1 12.52 -18.01 4.44
C MET A 1 11.15 -18.20 5.10
N ASP A 2 10.51 -19.36 4.97
CA ASP A 2 9.15 -19.59 5.53
C ASP A 2 9.01 -19.37 7.05
N ALA A 3 10.02 -19.75 7.84
CA ALA A 3 10.03 -19.51 9.28
C ALA A 3 10.10 -18.01 9.65
N ILE A 4 10.80 -17.19 8.85
CA ILE A 4 10.93 -15.74 9.07
C ILE A 4 9.62 -15.03 8.67
N ASN A 5 9.02 -15.47 7.56
CA ASN A 5 7.73 -14.95 7.12
C ASN A 5 6.62 -15.28 8.14
N SER A 6 6.50 -16.54 8.60
CA SER A 6 5.53 -16.96 9.63
C SER A 6 5.64 -16.16 10.93
N LEU A 7 6.86 -15.90 11.40
CA LEU A 7 7.11 -15.07 12.60
C LEU A 7 6.66 -13.61 12.44
N THR A 8 6.50 -13.12 11.22
CA THR A 8 6.13 -11.72 10.94
C THR A 8 4.61 -11.56 10.76
N TYR A 9 3.91 -12.57 10.22
CA TYR A 9 2.46 -12.54 10.00
C TYR A 9 1.66 -12.98 11.24
N ASP A 10 1.93 -14.17 11.78
CA ASP A 10 1.08 -14.79 12.81
C ASP A 10 1.32 -14.15 14.19
N LEU A 11 2.56 -13.75 14.44
CA LEU A 11 2.94 -13.14 15.71
C LEU A 11 2.45 -11.69 15.85
N ARG A 12 2.28 -10.96 14.73
CA ARG A 12 1.75 -9.58 14.69
C ARG A 12 0.32 -9.50 15.21
N ASP A 13 -0.57 -10.35 14.69
CA ASP A 13 -2.00 -10.28 14.96
C ASP A 13 -2.38 -10.74 16.38
N GLU A 14 -1.51 -11.54 17.00
CA GLU A 14 -1.63 -12.00 18.38
C GLU A 14 -0.97 -11.03 19.38
N LEU A 15 0.24 -10.51 19.11
CA LEU A 15 0.99 -9.75 20.11
C LEU A 15 0.51 -8.30 20.31
N VAL A 16 -0.08 -7.65 19.30
CA VAL A 16 -0.59 -6.27 19.44
C VAL A 16 -1.80 -6.21 20.40
N LYS A 17 -2.46 -7.35 20.64
CA LYS A 17 -3.59 -7.47 21.58
C LYS A 17 -3.15 -7.58 23.05
N LEU A 18 -1.86 -7.77 23.33
CA LEU A 18 -1.35 -8.02 24.68
C LEU A 18 -0.82 -6.72 25.33
N PRO A 19 -1.38 -6.29 26.49
CA PRO A 19 -0.86 -5.15 27.25
C PRO A 19 0.60 -5.39 27.66
N GLY A 20 1.50 -4.44 27.33
CA GLY A 20 2.94 -4.53 27.64
C GLY A 20 3.79 -5.29 26.61
N ALA A 21 3.20 -5.90 25.58
CA ALA A 21 3.95 -6.61 24.53
C ALA A 21 4.77 -5.69 23.61
N HIS A 22 4.54 -4.37 23.65
CA HIS A 22 5.21 -3.39 22.79
C HIS A 22 6.74 -3.50 22.85
N GLN A 23 7.32 -3.63 24.05
CA GLN A 23 8.77 -3.74 24.20
C GLN A 23 9.33 -5.07 23.66
N ILE A 24 8.54 -6.16 23.78
CA ILE A 24 8.90 -7.49 23.28
C ILE A 24 8.84 -7.50 21.76
N VAL A 25 7.76 -6.98 21.17
CA VAL A 25 7.59 -6.86 19.71
C VAL A 25 8.69 -5.98 19.12
N ALA A 26 8.98 -4.82 19.71
CA ALA A 26 10.05 -3.95 19.24
C ALA A 26 11.43 -4.64 19.26
N ARG A 27 11.73 -5.45 20.29
CA ARG A 27 12.99 -6.21 20.37
C ARG A 27 13.05 -7.35 19.34
N ILE A 28 11.93 -8.03 19.09
CA ILE A 28 11.83 -9.08 18.07
C ILE A 28 12.02 -8.46 16.68
N LEU A 29 11.37 -7.33 16.39
CA LEU A 29 11.54 -6.60 15.13
C LEU A 29 12.98 -6.15 14.90
N ALA A 30 13.64 -5.59 15.92
CA ALA A 30 15.04 -5.19 15.81
C ALA A 30 15.97 -6.39 15.54
N SER A 31 15.72 -7.52 16.21
CA SER A 31 16.44 -8.77 15.96
C SER A 31 16.18 -9.29 14.54
N ASN A 32 14.93 -9.26 14.07
CA ASN A 32 14.56 -9.67 12.73
C ASN A 32 15.21 -8.78 11.66
N LEU A 33 15.24 -7.47 11.85
CA LEU A 33 15.91 -6.54 10.93
C LEU A 33 17.40 -6.87 10.81
N ALA A 34 18.08 -7.06 11.94
CA ALA A 34 19.51 -7.41 11.97
C ALA A 34 19.79 -8.78 11.32
N LEU A 35 18.90 -9.76 11.54
CA LEU A 35 18.99 -11.07 10.88
C LEU A 35 18.75 -10.97 9.38
N LEU A 36 17.76 -10.18 8.95
CA LEU A 36 17.49 -9.93 7.55
C LEU A 36 18.70 -9.28 6.88
N ASP A 37 19.24 -8.21 7.45
CA ASP A 37 20.45 -7.57 6.91
C ASP A 37 21.59 -8.57 6.75
N ARG A 38 21.82 -9.41 7.75
CA ARG A 38 22.88 -10.42 7.70
C ARG A 38 22.61 -11.56 6.72
N VAL A 39 21.36 -11.98 6.57
CA VAL A 39 20.96 -12.98 5.56
C VAL A 39 21.15 -12.41 4.15
N TYR A 40 20.81 -11.13 3.94
CA TYR A 40 21.00 -10.46 2.66
C TYR A 40 22.46 -10.13 2.38
N GLU A 41 23.31 -9.92 3.39
CA GLU A 41 24.78 -9.82 3.20
C GLU A 41 25.41 -11.13 2.69
N LEU A 42 24.78 -12.28 2.94
CA LEU A 42 25.28 -13.59 2.52
C LEU A 42 24.92 -13.95 1.06
N ASP A 43 23.89 -13.32 0.50
CA ASP A 43 23.50 -13.43 -0.92
C ASP A 43 22.91 -12.09 -1.44
N PRO A 44 23.75 -11.05 -1.58
CA PRO A 44 23.28 -9.67 -1.77
C PRO A 44 22.72 -9.37 -3.17
N ASP A 45 22.98 -10.21 -4.17
CA ASP A 45 22.88 -9.84 -5.58
C ASP A 45 21.83 -10.62 -6.39
N THR A 46 20.96 -11.41 -5.77
CA THR A 46 19.81 -11.96 -6.51
C THR A 46 18.62 -10.98 -6.48
N PRO A 47 17.99 -10.67 -7.64
CA PRO A 47 16.79 -9.84 -7.68
C PRO A 47 15.67 -10.35 -6.76
N ARG A 48 15.60 -11.67 -6.57
CA ARG A 48 14.65 -12.31 -5.66
C ARG A 48 14.92 -11.94 -4.20
N ALA A 49 16.16 -12.08 -3.72
CA ALA A 49 16.50 -11.76 -2.34
C ALA A 49 16.28 -10.28 -2.04
N GLN A 50 16.67 -9.39 -2.97
CA GLN A 50 16.43 -7.95 -2.84
C GLN A 50 14.92 -7.63 -2.79
N ARG A 51 14.10 -8.27 -3.63
CA ARG A 51 12.64 -8.12 -3.58
C ARG A 51 12.08 -8.59 -2.24
N GLU A 52 12.50 -9.76 -1.77
CA GLU A 52 12.08 -10.29 -0.47
C GLU A 52 12.50 -9.35 0.68
N LYS A 53 13.67 -8.71 0.61
CA LYS A 53 14.10 -7.67 1.56
C LYS A 53 13.14 -6.50 1.58
N SER A 54 12.80 -5.96 0.41
CA SER A 54 11.86 -4.85 0.28
C SER A 54 10.50 -5.16 0.89
N VAL A 55 9.94 -6.34 0.57
CA VAL A 55 8.65 -6.78 1.11
C VAL A 55 8.69 -6.89 2.64
N ASN A 56 9.76 -7.45 3.20
CA ASN A 56 9.93 -7.55 4.65
C ASN A 56 10.04 -6.18 5.33
N LEU A 57 10.75 -5.22 4.72
CA LEU A 57 10.84 -3.86 5.22
C LEU A 57 9.47 -3.17 5.26
N ASN A 58 8.60 -3.40 4.28
CA ASN A 58 7.21 -2.93 4.32
C ASN A 58 6.44 -3.55 5.48
N HIS A 59 6.59 -4.86 5.73
CA HIS A 59 5.93 -5.48 6.88
C HIS A 59 6.43 -4.95 8.22
N ILE A 60 7.74 -4.74 8.36
CA ILE A 60 8.32 -4.13 9.57
C ILE A 60 7.76 -2.72 9.76
N GLY A 61 7.65 -1.94 8.67
CA GLY A 61 6.99 -0.64 8.69
C GLY A 61 5.55 -0.71 9.20
N ASP A 62 4.77 -1.69 8.74
CA ASP A 62 3.38 -1.90 9.19
C ASP A 62 3.32 -2.19 10.70
N VAL A 63 4.20 -3.05 11.22
CA VAL A 63 4.21 -3.37 12.65
C VAL A 63 4.67 -2.16 13.47
N LEU A 64 5.69 -1.43 13.03
CA LEU A 64 6.16 -0.22 13.72
C LEU A 64 5.06 0.86 13.78
N LEU A 65 4.29 1.00 12.70
CA LEU A 65 3.17 1.94 12.65
C LEU A 65 2.07 1.55 13.64
N LEU A 66 1.74 0.24 13.74
CA LEU A 66 0.79 -0.28 14.74
C LEU A 66 1.26 -0.04 16.19
N LEU A 67 2.57 -0.06 16.44
CA LEU A 67 3.18 0.25 17.74
C LEU A 67 3.32 1.76 18.00
N GLY A 68 2.90 2.60 17.05
CA GLY A 68 2.97 4.06 17.15
C GLY A 68 4.33 4.68 16.79
N ASP A 69 5.33 3.88 16.40
CA ASP A 69 6.66 4.38 16.00
C ASP A 69 6.67 4.79 14.52
N THR A 70 5.97 5.90 14.25
CA THR A 70 5.75 6.42 12.89
C THR A 70 7.07 6.77 12.18
N ASN A 71 8.08 7.27 12.90
CA ASN A 71 9.35 7.64 12.29
C ASN A 71 10.14 6.41 11.81
N LYS A 72 10.22 5.35 12.62
CA LYS A 72 10.89 4.11 12.20
C LYS A 72 10.10 3.36 11.14
N ALA A 73 8.76 3.45 11.18
CA ALA A 73 7.92 2.90 10.13
C ALA A 73 8.25 3.54 8.77
N LEU A 74 8.31 4.87 8.72
CA LEU A 74 8.69 5.61 7.51
C LEU A 74 10.08 5.22 7.02
N GLN A 75 11.06 5.14 7.92
CA GLN A 75 12.41 4.72 7.55
C GLN A 75 12.42 3.32 6.91
N SER A 76 11.66 2.38 7.46
CA SER A 76 11.57 1.01 6.94
C SER A 76 10.93 1.00 5.55
N TYR A 77 9.82 1.74 5.35
CA TYR A 77 9.19 1.88 4.04
C TYR A 77 10.13 2.50 3.00
N GLN A 78 10.88 3.55 3.37
CA GLN A 78 11.81 4.22 2.46
C GLN A 78 12.95 3.29 2.02
N GLN A 79 13.51 2.50 2.94
CA GLN A 79 14.52 1.50 2.61
C GLN A 79 13.96 0.41 1.68
N GLY A 80 12.73 -0.05 1.93
CA GLY A 80 12.05 -1.01 1.06
C GLY A 80 11.78 -0.45 -0.33
N LEU A 81 11.33 0.80 -0.39
CA LEU A 81 11.05 1.52 -1.63
C LEU A 81 12.30 1.67 -2.49
N GLU A 82 13.44 2.08 -1.92
CA GLU A 82 14.70 2.25 -2.66
C GLU A 82 15.16 0.95 -3.34
N ILE A 83 14.96 -0.20 -2.67
CA ILE A 83 15.32 -1.50 -3.24
C ILE A 83 14.39 -1.84 -4.40
N ILE A 84 13.07 -1.74 -4.22
CA ILE A 84 12.12 -2.16 -5.24
C ILE A 84 12.09 -1.19 -6.43
N GLN A 85 12.37 0.10 -6.23
CA GLN A 85 12.57 1.07 -7.31
C GLN A 85 13.70 0.65 -8.24
N ARG A 86 14.85 0.23 -7.68
CA ARG A 86 15.99 -0.25 -8.48
C ARG A 86 15.65 -1.52 -9.26
N LEU A 87 14.96 -2.47 -8.63
CA LEU A 87 14.54 -3.72 -9.28
C LEU A 87 13.52 -3.49 -10.41
N ALA A 88 12.52 -2.64 -10.16
CA ALA A 88 11.49 -2.29 -11.13
C ALA A 88 12.06 -1.48 -12.31
N ALA A 89 13.09 -0.66 -12.08
CA ALA A 89 13.81 0.05 -13.14
C ALA A 89 14.71 -0.87 -13.97
N ALA A 90 15.33 -1.89 -13.35
CA ALA A 90 16.18 -2.86 -14.03
C ALA A 90 15.39 -3.81 -14.95
N ASP A 91 14.17 -4.17 -14.56
CA ASP A 91 13.25 -4.94 -15.40
C ASP A 91 11.84 -4.31 -15.43
N PRO A 92 11.61 -3.34 -16.33
CA PRO A 92 10.31 -2.66 -16.45
C PRO A 92 9.15 -3.58 -16.85
N ALA A 93 9.43 -4.75 -17.43
CA ALA A 93 8.44 -5.72 -17.87
C ALA A 93 8.01 -6.66 -16.74
N ASN A 94 8.75 -6.71 -15.62
CA ASN A 94 8.41 -7.53 -14.47
C ASN A 94 7.20 -6.96 -13.72
N ALA A 95 6.01 -7.46 -14.07
CA ALA A 95 4.75 -7.03 -13.46
C ALA A 95 4.73 -7.17 -11.93
N GLN A 96 5.42 -8.16 -11.36
CA GLN A 96 5.47 -8.35 -9.91
C GLN A 96 6.32 -7.26 -9.24
N ALA A 97 7.51 -6.96 -9.77
CA ALA A 97 8.36 -5.90 -9.22
C ALA A 97 7.67 -4.53 -9.32
N GLN A 98 6.97 -4.27 -10.44
CA GLN A 98 6.16 -3.06 -10.60
C GLN A 98 5.04 -3.01 -9.55
N ARG A 99 4.32 -4.12 -9.33
CA ARG A 99 3.26 -4.17 -8.32
C ARG A 99 3.79 -3.89 -6.91
N ASP A 100 4.94 -4.45 -6.55
CA ASP A 100 5.55 -4.21 -5.23
C ASP A 100 6.03 -2.76 -5.06
N LEU A 101 6.49 -2.12 -6.15
CA LEU A 101 6.80 -0.69 -6.16
C LEU A 101 5.54 0.13 -5.87
N SER A 102 4.44 -0.13 -6.59
CA SER A 102 3.13 0.49 -6.35
C SER A 102 2.66 0.32 -4.89
N VAL A 103 2.79 -0.88 -4.33
CA VAL A 103 2.48 -1.12 -2.91
C VAL A 103 3.34 -0.28 -1.97
N SER A 104 4.64 -0.15 -2.25
CA SER A 104 5.57 0.62 -1.43
C SER A 104 5.28 2.11 -1.49
N ASP A 105 5.00 2.64 -2.68
CA ASP A 105 4.59 4.04 -2.88
C ASP A 105 3.29 4.34 -2.12
N LYS A 106 2.29 3.44 -2.17
CA LYS A 106 1.07 3.59 -1.37
C LYS A 106 1.35 3.62 0.13
N LYS A 107 2.26 2.78 0.65
CA LYS A 107 2.63 2.78 2.07
C LYS A 107 3.31 4.09 2.48
N ILE A 108 4.18 4.64 1.62
CA ILE A 108 4.75 5.98 1.80
C ILE A 108 3.66 7.05 1.79
N GLY A 109 2.71 6.97 0.85
CA GLY A 109 1.58 7.89 0.80
C GLY A 109 0.73 7.86 2.07
N ASP A 110 0.39 6.66 2.56
CA ASP A 110 -0.42 6.45 3.76
C ASP A 110 0.26 7.09 4.99
N ILE A 111 1.55 6.82 5.20
CA ILE A 111 2.26 7.34 6.38
C ILE A 111 2.54 8.84 6.29
N GLN A 112 2.79 9.37 5.08
CA GLN A 112 2.99 10.82 4.90
C GLN A 112 1.69 11.58 5.13
N GLN A 113 0.56 11.02 4.69
CA GLN A 113 -0.76 11.58 4.99
C GLN A 113 -1.03 11.59 6.50
N GLN A 114 -0.68 10.52 7.23
CA GLN A 114 -0.82 10.47 8.69
C GLN A 114 0.05 11.52 9.40
N ARG A 115 1.21 11.86 8.82
CA ARG A 115 2.12 12.90 9.32
C ARG A 115 1.70 14.32 8.93
N GLY A 116 0.66 14.47 8.10
CA GLY A 116 0.20 15.76 7.58
C GLY A 116 1.03 16.32 6.43
N ASP A 117 1.93 15.51 5.85
CA ASP A 117 2.70 15.88 4.67
C ASP A 117 1.90 15.53 3.39
N THR A 118 0.92 16.38 3.11
CA THR A 118 -0.02 16.18 2.00
C THR A 118 0.67 16.13 0.64
N ASP A 119 1.68 16.97 0.41
CA ASP A 119 2.39 17.04 -0.88
C ASP A 119 3.19 15.76 -1.15
N ALA A 120 3.91 15.26 -0.13
CA ALA A 120 4.63 14.00 -0.27
C ALA A 120 3.68 12.81 -0.44
N ALA A 121 2.54 12.82 0.26
CA ALA A 121 1.54 11.77 0.11
C ALA A 121 0.90 11.77 -1.29
N LEU A 122 0.57 12.95 -1.81
CA LEU A 122 0.02 13.10 -3.16
C LEU A 122 1.01 12.60 -4.21
N THR A 123 2.28 12.96 -4.09
CA THR A 123 3.36 12.50 -4.99
C THR A 123 3.45 10.97 -5.00
N ALA A 124 3.45 10.34 -3.83
CA ALA A 124 3.54 8.88 -3.73
C ALA A 124 2.30 8.17 -4.31
N TYR A 125 1.09 8.68 -4.04
CA TYR A 125 -0.13 8.11 -4.62
C TYR A 125 -0.22 8.30 -6.14
N GLN A 126 0.36 9.37 -6.69
CA GLN A 126 0.44 9.57 -8.15
C GLN A 126 1.37 8.55 -8.80
N GLN A 127 2.52 8.27 -8.18
CA GLN A 127 3.45 7.23 -8.65
C GLN A 127 2.80 5.84 -8.62
N ASP A 128 2.10 5.50 -7.53
CA ASP A 128 1.28 4.29 -7.43
C ASP A 128 0.23 4.20 -8.56
N LEU A 129 -0.51 5.28 -8.79
CA LEU A 129 -1.55 5.32 -9.82
C LEU A 129 -1.01 5.05 -11.23
N GLU A 130 0.14 5.62 -11.60
CA GLU A 130 0.75 5.41 -12.91
C GLU A 130 1.09 3.92 -13.14
N ILE A 131 1.64 3.27 -12.11
CA ILE A 131 1.97 1.85 -12.15
C ILE A 131 0.70 1.01 -12.22
N ALA A 132 -0.27 1.27 -11.33
CA ALA A 132 -1.52 0.53 -11.27
C ALA A 132 -2.30 0.62 -12.60
N LYS A 133 -2.33 1.79 -13.25
CA LYS A 133 -2.91 1.98 -14.59
C LYS A 133 -2.26 1.06 -15.62
N ARG A 134 -0.93 1.05 -15.69
CA ARG A 134 -0.19 0.21 -16.64
C ARG A 134 -0.43 -1.28 -16.40
N LEU A 135 -0.40 -1.73 -15.14
CA LEU A 135 -0.63 -3.14 -14.79
C LEU A 135 -2.05 -3.59 -15.11
N ALA A 136 -3.05 -2.76 -14.78
CA ALA A 136 -4.45 -3.02 -15.10
C ALA A 136 -4.73 -3.03 -16.61
N ALA A 137 -4.03 -2.19 -17.38
CA ALA A 137 -4.14 -2.18 -18.84
C ALA A 137 -3.47 -3.40 -19.50
N ALA A 138 -2.34 -3.86 -18.94
CA ALA A 138 -1.62 -5.02 -19.43
C ALA A 138 -2.39 -6.33 -19.23
N ASP A 139 -3.13 -6.46 -18.12
CA ASP A 139 -4.01 -7.59 -17.86
C ASP A 139 -5.40 -7.14 -17.37
N PRO A 140 -6.34 -6.85 -18.28
CA PRO A 140 -7.68 -6.41 -17.94
C PRO A 140 -8.53 -7.44 -17.18
N ALA A 141 -8.16 -8.73 -17.24
CA ALA A 141 -8.86 -9.84 -16.59
C ALA A 141 -8.36 -10.08 -15.16
N ASN A 142 -7.18 -9.57 -14.81
CA ASN A 142 -6.63 -9.69 -13.46
C ASN A 142 -7.38 -8.80 -12.47
N ALA A 143 -8.32 -9.41 -11.75
CA ALA A 143 -9.12 -8.72 -10.73
C ALA A 143 -8.28 -8.02 -9.66
N ALA A 144 -7.10 -8.56 -9.33
CA ALA A 144 -6.22 -7.96 -8.33
C ALA A 144 -5.52 -6.69 -8.86
N ALA A 145 -5.10 -6.65 -10.12
CA ALA A 145 -4.56 -5.43 -10.74
C ALA A 145 -5.63 -4.35 -10.92
N GLN A 146 -6.84 -4.74 -11.30
CA GLN A 146 -7.99 -3.83 -11.40
C GLN A 146 -8.35 -3.23 -10.03
N ARG A 147 -8.30 -4.06 -8.99
CA ARG A 147 -8.49 -3.62 -7.61
C ARG A 147 -7.43 -2.61 -7.17
N ASP A 148 -6.16 -2.88 -7.46
CA ASP A 148 -5.10 -1.94 -7.09
C ASP A 148 -5.34 -0.57 -7.72
N LEU A 149 -5.77 -0.52 -9.00
CA LEU A 149 -6.14 0.72 -9.67
C LEU A 149 -7.32 1.46 -9.01
N ILE A 150 -8.36 0.73 -8.57
CA ILE A 150 -9.47 1.31 -7.77
C ILE A 150 -8.92 1.95 -6.50
N VAL A 151 -8.03 1.24 -5.78
CA VAL A 151 -7.45 1.73 -4.53
C VAL A 151 -6.60 2.97 -4.75
N SER A 152 -5.78 3.03 -5.81
CA SER A 152 -4.96 4.21 -6.13
C SER A 152 -5.84 5.45 -6.38
N PHE A 153 -6.91 5.31 -7.16
CA PHE A 153 -7.88 6.38 -7.36
C PHE A 153 -8.56 6.79 -6.06
N TYR A 154 -8.95 5.82 -5.23
CA TYR A 154 -9.59 6.10 -3.94
C TYR A 154 -8.66 6.88 -3.00
N LYS A 155 -7.38 6.54 -2.93
CA LYS A 155 -6.38 7.25 -2.11
C LYS A 155 -6.18 8.70 -2.56
N LEU A 156 -6.14 8.94 -3.86
CA LEU A 156 -6.12 10.29 -4.42
C LEU A 156 -7.42 11.07 -4.13
N GLY A 157 -8.57 10.42 -4.20
CA GLY A 157 -9.83 11.03 -3.78
C GLY A 157 -9.80 11.46 -2.30
N GLN A 158 -9.33 10.57 -1.41
CA GLN A 158 -9.28 10.83 0.03
C GLN A 158 -8.36 11.98 0.43
N ILE A 159 -7.23 12.15 -0.27
CA ILE A 159 -6.30 13.24 0.04
C ILE A 159 -6.85 14.59 -0.44
N GLU A 160 -7.45 14.64 -1.63
CA GLU A 160 -8.06 15.85 -2.19
C GLU A 160 -9.29 16.30 -1.40
N GLU A 161 -10.06 15.34 -0.87
CA GLU A 161 -11.19 15.62 0.02
C GLU A 161 -10.75 16.35 1.28
N LYS A 162 -9.66 15.88 1.92
CA LYS A 162 -9.09 16.53 3.10
C LYS A 162 -8.50 17.90 2.80
N SER A 163 -8.03 18.12 1.58
CA SER A 163 -7.55 19.43 1.11
C SER A 163 -8.68 20.42 0.78
N SER A 164 -9.95 20.08 1.06
CA SER A 164 -11.13 20.90 0.74
C SER A 164 -11.32 21.14 -0.77
N GLU A 165 -10.92 20.18 -1.59
CA GLU A 165 -11.10 20.18 -3.05
C GLU A 165 -12.13 19.09 -3.47
N PRO A 166 -13.40 19.19 -3.03
CA PRO A 166 -14.39 18.10 -3.18
C PRO A 166 -14.68 17.76 -4.65
N LYS A 167 -14.60 18.75 -5.54
CA LYS A 167 -14.75 18.54 -6.99
C LYS A 167 -13.61 17.72 -7.58
N THR A 168 -12.39 17.88 -7.07
CA THR A 168 -11.21 17.12 -7.51
C THR A 168 -11.26 15.70 -6.94
N ALA A 169 -11.62 15.56 -5.66
CA ALA A 169 -11.86 14.25 -5.03
C ALA A 169 -12.91 13.43 -5.80
N LEU A 170 -14.04 14.05 -6.15
CA LEU A 170 -15.12 13.41 -6.89
C LEU A 170 -14.65 12.85 -8.25
N LYS A 171 -13.78 13.57 -8.97
CA LYS A 171 -13.23 13.09 -10.25
C LYS A 171 -12.40 11.81 -10.09
N TRP A 172 -11.68 11.66 -8.98
CA TRP A 172 -10.92 10.45 -8.71
C TRP A 172 -11.82 9.26 -8.42
N TYR A 173 -12.81 9.44 -7.55
CA TYR A 173 -13.78 8.39 -7.25
C TYR A 173 -14.60 7.97 -8.48
N GLN A 174 -14.99 8.92 -9.34
CA GLN A 174 -15.68 8.63 -10.59
C GLN A 174 -14.85 7.81 -11.57
N GLN A 175 -13.53 7.95 -11.58
CA GLN A 175 -12.64 7.11 -12.40
C GLN A 175 -12.57 5.67 -11.90
N ALA A 176 -12.69 5.43 -10.59
CA ALA A 176 -12.70 4.09 -10.01
C ALA A 176 -14.03 3.34 -10.24
N LEU A 177 -15.14 4.07 -10.34
CA LEU A 177 -16.50 3.50 -10.35
C LEU A 177 -16.76 2.45 -11.42
N PRO A 178 -16.49 2.69 -12.72
CA PRO A 178 -16.77 1.68 -13.75
C PRO A 178 -15.93 0.41 -13.60
N ILE A 179 -14.74 0.51 -12.98
CA ILE A 179 -13.88 -0.64 -12.69
C ILE A 179 -14.48 -1.45 -11.54
N ALA A 180 -14.90 -0.78 -10.47
CA ALA A 180 -15.54 -1.41 -9.32
C ALA A 180 -16.85 -2.11 -9.72
N GLU A 181 -17.69 -1.45 -10.54
CA GLU A 181 -18.93 -2.02 -11.09
C GLU A 181 -18.66 -3.28 -11.90
N ARG A 182 -17.62 -3.28 -12.73
CA ARG A 182 -17.24 -4.46 -13.53
C ARG A 182 -16.80 -5.62 -12.64
N LEU A 183 -15.94 -5.38 -11.65
CA LEU A 183 -15.48 -6.43 -10.74
C LEU A 183 -16.62 -6.99 -9.89
N ALA A 184 -17.55 -6.13 -9.47
CA ALA A 184 -18.73 -6.51 -8.69
C ALA A 184 -19.81 -7.24 -9.52
N LYS A 185 -19.63 -7.47 -10.83
CA LYS A 185 -20.50 -8.38 -11.57
C LYS A 185 -20.29 -9.84 -11.15
N ASP A 186 -19.08 -10.16 -10.67
CA ASP A 186 -18.82 -11.43 -10.01
C ASP A 186 -19.35 -11.37 -8.57
N THR A 187 -20.47 -12.05 -8.34
CA THR A 187 -21.12 -12.08 -7.02
C THR A 187 -20.34 -12.90 -5.99
N ALA A 188 -19.42 -13.76 -6.42
CA ALA A 188 -18.51 -14.47 -5.50
C ALA A 188 -17.39 -13.54 -5.00
N ASN A 189 -17.11 -12.43 -5.69
CA ASN A 189 -16.11 -11.46 -5.28
C ASN A 189 -16.66 -10.48 -4.23
N ALA A 190 -16.80 -10.96 -2.99
CA ALA A 190 -17.32 -10.17 -1.87
C ALA A 190 -16.52 -8.88 -1.62
N GLN A 191 -15.22 -8.88 -1.92
CA GLN A 191 -14.40 -7.69 -1.75
C GLN A 191 -14.71 -6.62 -2.81
N ALA A 192 -14.95 -7.01 -4.07
CA ALA A 192 -15.39 -6.07 -5.10
C ALA A 192 -16.76 -5.45 -4.77
N GLN A 193 -17.68 -6.23 -4.18
CA GLN A 193 -18.98 -5.70 -3.71
C GLN A 193 -18.80 -4.62 -2.65
N LYS A 194 -17.92 -4.86 -1.67
CA LYS A 194 -17.64 -3.89 -0.60
C LYS A 194 -17.04 -2.61 -1.15
N ASP A 195 -16.07 -2.72 -2.05
CA ASP A 195 -15.43 -1.55 -2.67
C ASP A 195 -16.41 -0.73 -3.49
N LEU A 196 -17.25 -1.38 -4.30
CA LEU A 196 -18.29 -0.70 -5.05
C LEU A 196 -19.23 0.06 -4.12
N LYS A 197 -19.67 -0.57 -3.03
CA LYS A 197 -20.56 0.06 -2.05
C LYS A 197 -19.92 1.29 -1.42
N ILE A 198 -18.68 1.16 -0.91
CA ILE A 198 -17.93 2.28 -0.32
C ILE A 198 -17.84 3.43 -1.32
N LEU A 199 -17.47 3.12 -2.56
CA LEU A 199 -17.28 4.13 -3.59
C LEU A 199 -18.59 4.86 -3.95
N GLN A 200 -19.70 4.12 -4.06
CA GLN A 200 -21.03 4.70 -4.30
C GLN A 200 -21.50 5.59 -3.15
N GLU A 201 -21.26 5.18 -1.91
CA GLU A 201 -21.57 5.97 -0.71
C GLU A 201 -20.76 7.26 -0.69
N THR A 202 -19.44 7.18 -0.87
CA THR A 202 -18.56 8.37 -0.91
C THR A 202 -18.93 9.34 -2.03
N ILE A 203 -19.21 8.84 -3.24
CA ILE A 203 -19.63 9.70 -4.36
C ILE A 203 -20.94 10.42 -4.03
N LYS A 204 -21.93 9.71 -3.46
CA LYS A 204 -23.23 10.28 -3.10
C LYS A 204 -23.08 11.36 -2.02
N GLU A 205 -22.28 11.10 -1.00
CA GLU A 205 -22.02 12.06 0.09
C GLU A 205 -21.41 13.36 -0.45
N LEU A 206 -20.39 13.26 -1.30
CA LEU A 206 -19.76 14.43 -1.92
C LEU A 206 -20.69 15.20 -2.86
N GLN A 207 -21.56 14.50 -3.60
CA GLN A 207 -22.54 15.14 -4.46
C GLN A 207 -23.60 15.91 -3.67
N ASN A 208 -24.05 15.36 -2.54
CA ASN A 208 -25.00 16.04 -1.67
C ASN A 208 -24.36 17.29 -1.05
N ALA A 209 -23.14 17.17 -0.52
CA ALA A 209 -22.42 18.29 0.06
C ALA A 209 -22.19 19.44 -0.95
N ALA A 210 -21.93 19.11 -2.22
CA ALA A 210 -21.74 20.10 -3.29
C ALA A 210 -23.04 20.70 -3.85
N GLY A 211 -24.20 20.11 -3.54
CA GLY A 211 -25.52 20.58 -3.95
C GLY A 211 -26.26 21.39 -2.88
N GLU A 212 -25.69 21.50 -1.68
CA GLU A 212 -26.21 22.30 -0.56
C GLU A 212 -25.62 23.73 -0.49
N GLU A 213 -24.72 24.09 -1.41
CA GLU A 213 -24.17 25.45 -1.64
C GLU A 213 -24.96 26.24 -2.69
#